data_AF-A0A0S8GRB2-F1
#
_entry.id   AF-A0A0S8GRB2-F1
#
_cell.length_a   1.000
_cell.length_b   1.000
_cell.length_c   1.000
_cell.angle_alpha   90.00
_cell.angle_beta   90.00
_cell.angle_gamma   90.00
#
_symmetry.space_group_name_H-M   'P 1'
#
loop_
_entity.id
_entity.type
_entity.pdbx_description
1 polymer ?
#
loop_
_entity_poly.entity_id
_entity_poly.type
_entity_poly.pdbx_seq_one_letter_code
_entity_poly.pdbx_strand_id
1 'polypeptide(L)'
;MAERGTAVRLTVENSLSPLLDAAYIEACLYQHYQPLLDPHFDEFLAGHYKGGVRLLVNGRELGKRTWPARETAPIAVKLPRKRKPSAVGYLVRDETPLAEERRGIAISTFGKVIKRGWDWLGVTPDAP
;
A
#
# COMPACT_ATOMS: atom_id res chain seq x y z
N MET A 1 20.17 -21.22 -8.18
CA MET A 1 20.71 -20.27 -7.18
C MET A 1 20.02 -20.56 -5.87
N ALA A 2 20.75 -20.67 -4.76
CA ALA A 2 20.13 -20.87 -3.45
C ALA A 2 19.30 -19.61 -3.10
N GLU A 3 18.01 -19.78 -2.82
CA GLU A 3 17.18 -18.70 -2.29
C GLU A 3 17.78 -18.24 -0.95
N ARG A 4 18.28 -17.01 -0.92
CA ARG A 4 18.68 -16.34 0.31
C ARG A 4 17.45 -15.59 0.83
N GLY A 5 16.85 -16.09 1.89
CA GLY A 5 15.68 -15.45 2.51
C GLY A 5 15.44 -15.98 3.91
N THR A 6 14.58 -15.26 4.64
CA THR A 6 14.06 -15.73 5.92
C THR A 6 12.75 -16.45 5.67
N ALA A 7 12.73 -17.77 5.89
CA ALA A 7 11.50 -18.52 5.95
C ALA A 7 10.93 -18.43 7.36
N VAL A 8 9.71 -17.92 7.49
CA VAL A 8 8.99 -17.86 8.77
C VAL A 8 7.73 -18.72 8.63
N ARG A 9 7.51 -19.61 9.60
CA ARG A 9 6.27 -20.37 9.73
C ARG A 9 5.52 -19.87 10.96
N LEU A 10 4.26 -19.50 10.76
CA LEU A 10 3.32 -19.18 11.83
C LEU A 10 2.27 -20.29 11.87
N THR A 11 1.99 -20.81 13.06
CA THR A 11 0.92 -21.78 13.28
C THR A 11 -0.20 -21.09 14.03
N VAL A 12 -1.43 -21.22 13.53
CA VAL A 12 -2.59 -20.61 14.15
C VAL A 12 -3.33 -21.68 14.96
N GLU A 13 -3.55 -21.43 16.25
CA GLU A 13 -4.23 -22.37 17.14
C GLU A 13 -5.74 -22.45 16.87
N ASN A 14 -6.34 -21.32 16.48
CA ASN A 14 -7.76 -21.24 16.16
C ASN A 14 -8.02 -21.64 14.70
N SER A 15 -8.73 -22.75 14.49
CA SER A 15 -9.14 -23.25 13.17
C SER A 15 -10.12 -22.34 12.42
N LEU A 16 -10.74 -21.38 13.10
CA LEU A 16 -11.63 -20.37 12.52
C LEU A 16 -10.92 -19.02 12.28
N SER A 17 -9.59 -18.99 12.37
CA SER A 17 -8.86 -17.74 12.18
C SER A 17 -8.94 -17.22 10.75
N PRO A 18 -9.17 -15.90 10.54
CA PRO A 18 -9.15 -15.30 9.21
C PRO A 18 -7.78 -15.39 8.53
N LEU A 19 -6.71 -15.66 9.28
CA LEU A 19 -5.37 -15.91 8.73
C LEU A 19 -5.28 -17.24 7.94
N LEU A 20 -6.32 -18.06 7.97
CA LEU A 20 -6.44 -19.26 7.13
C LEU A 20 -7.21 -18.96 5.83
N ASP A 21 -7.86 -17.80 5.72
CA ASP A 21 -8.59 -17.37 4.53
C ASP A 21 -7.69 -16.55 3.61
N ALA A 22 -7.51 -17.05 2.38
CA ALA A 22 -6.75 -16.37 1.36
C ALA A 22 -7.33 -15.00 1.01
N ALA A 23 -8.66 -14.87 0.92
CA ALA A 23 -9.31 -13.61 0.53
C ALA A 23 -9.05 -12.51 1.58
N TYR A 24 -9.08 -12.88 2.86
CA TYR A 24 -8.70 -11.98 3.95
C TYR A 24 -7.25 -11.53 3.83
N ILE A 25 -6.30 -12.46 3.62
CA ILE A 25 -4.88 -12.12 3.45
C ILE A 25 -4.67 -11.22 2.23
N GLU A 26 -5.28 -11.53 1.09
CA GLU A 26 -5.21 -10.71 -0.11
C GLU A 26 -5.70 -9.27 0.18
N ALA A 27 -6.86 -9.12 0.85
CA ALA A 27 -7.41 -7.83 1.22
C ALA A 27 -6.45 -7.04 2.15
N CYS A 28 -5.87 -7.69 3.16
CA CYS A 28 -4.87 -7.08 4.03
C CYS A 28 -3.63 -6.63 3.25
N LEU A 29 -3.12 -7.45 2.33
CA LEU A 29 -1.97 -7.09 1.49
C LEU A 29 -2.28 -5.90 0.59
N TYR A 30 -3.44 -5.87 -0.06
CA TYR A 30 -3.87 -4.72 -0.86
C TYR A 30 -4.04 -3.44 -0.02
N GLN A 31 -4.51 -3.54 1.22
CA GLN A 31 -4.71 -2.38 2.09
C GLN A 31 -3.39 -1.83 2.66
N HIS A 32 -2.52 -2.71 3.14
CA HIS A 32 -1.31 -2.33 3.87
C HIS A 32 -0.07 -2.21 3.00
N TYR A 33 -0.07 -2.83 1.82
CA TYR A 33 1.04 -2.79 0.87
C TYR A 33 0.62 -2.25 -0.51
N GLN A 34 -0.46 -1.46 -0.55
CA GLN A 34 -0.95 -0.81 -1.76
C GLN A 34 0.16 -0.22 -2.64
N PRO A 35 1.15 0.53 -2.12
CA PRO A 35 2.18 1.13 -2.98
C PRO A 35 3.11 0.10 -3.64
N LEU A 36 3.26 -1.12 -3.10
CA LEU A 36 3.98 -2.20 -3.81
C LEU A 36 3.12 -2.84 -4.91
N LEU A 37 1.80 -2.65 -4.83
CA LEU A 37 0.81 -3.24 -5.73
C LEU A 37 0.16 -2.18 -6.64
N ASP A 38 0.67 -0.95 -6.69
CA ASP A 38 0.18 0.12 -7.55
C ASP A 38 1.32 0.57 -8.49
N PRO A 39 1.14 0.44 -9.83
CA PRO A 39 2.19 0.76 -10.80
C PRO A 39 2.70 2.20 -10.70
N HIS A 40 1.92 3.14 -10.15
CA HIS A 40 2.33 4.54 -9.97
C HIS A 40 3.64 4.67 -9.18
N PHE A 41 3.91 3.76 -8.24
CA PHE A 41 5.06 3.84 -7.36
C PHE A 41 6.28 3.05 -7.86
N ASP A 42 6.16 2.32 -8.97
CA ASP A 42 7.19 1.39 -9.46
C ASP A 42 8.54 2.08 -9.68
N GLU A 43 8.54 3.23 -10.36
CA GLU A 43 9.77 3.98 -10.64
C GLU A 43 10.46 4.42 -9.35
N PHE A 44 9.68 4.92 -8.38
CA PHE A 44 10.20 5.39 -7.11
C PHE A 44 10.75 4.23 -6.27
N LEU A 45 10.04 3.10 -6.23
CA LEU A 45 10.39 1.93 -5.44
C LEU A 45 11.49 1.07 -6.08
N ALA A 46 11.73 1.15 -7.39
CA ALA A 46 12.83 0.48 -8.06
C ALA A 46 14.21 0.85 -7.50
N GLY A 47 14.34 2.06 -6.90
CA GLY A 47 15.55 2.47 -6.18
C GLY A 47 15.85 1.63 -4.93
N HIS A 48 14.82 1.05 -4.30
CA HIS A 48 14.92 0.21 -3.11
C HIS A 48 14.84 -1.29 -3.45
N TYR A 49 14.01 -1.64 -4.42
CA TYR A 49 13.73 -3.02 -4.82
C TYR A 49 14.15 -3.25 -6.27
N LYS A 50 15.46 -3.37 -6.51
CA LYS A 50 16.03 -3.52 -7.88
C LYS A 50 15.51 -4.76 -8.62
N GLY A 51 15.18 -5.83 -7.89
CA GLY A 51 14.60 -7.06 -8.44
C GLY A 51 13.07 -7.06 -8.50
N GLY A 52 12.43 -5.95 -8.15
CA GLY A 52 11.00 -5.87 -7.90
C GLY A 52 10.57 -6.57 -6.61
N VAL A 53 9.27 -6.54 -6.36
CA VAL A 53 8.62 -7.27 -5.26
C VAL A 53 7.45 -8.04 -5.84
N ARG A 54 7.35 -9.32 -5.48
CA ARG A 54 6.22 -10.19 -5.82
C ARG A 54 5.59 -10.66 -4.52
N LEU A 55 4.27 -10.54 -4.43
CA LEU A 55 3.49 -11.02 -3.29
C LEU A 55 2.66 -12.20 -3.77
N LEU A 56 2.77 -13.33 -3.09
CA LEU A 56 2.06 -14.55 -3.42
C LEU A 56 1.22 -14.99 -2.22
N VAL A 57 -0.04 -15.32 -2.47
CA VAL A 57 -0.94 -15.96 -1.49
C VAL A 57 -1.29 -17.33 -2.03
N ASN A 58 -0.98 -18.39 -1.28
CA ASN A 58 -1.17 -19.78 -1.69
C ASN A 58 -0.58 -20.09 -3.09
N GLY A 59 0.59 -19.52 -3.39
CA GLY A 59 1.27 -19.68 -4.69
C GLY A 59 0.71 -18.83 -5.83
N ARG A 60 -0.39 -18.10 -5.62
CA ARG A 60 -0.94 -17.17 -6.60
C ARG A 60 -0.36 -15.78 -6.39
N GLU A 61 0.26 -15.23 -7.43
CA GLU A 61 0.77 -13.87 -7.41
C GLU A 61 -0.37 -12.85 -7.43
N LEU A 62 -0.25 -11.81 -6.59
CA LEU A 62 -1.19 -10.70 -6.57
C LEU A 62 -0.91 -9.74 -7.72
N GLY A 63 -1.94 -9.47 -8.51
CA GLY A 63 -1.87 -8.48 -9.59
C GLY A 63 -1.80 -7.05 -9.04
N LYS A 64 -1.12 -6.18 -9.79
CA LYS A 64 -1.11 -4.74 -9.51
C LYS A 64 -2.49 -4.13 -9.79
N ARG A 65 -2.88 -3.14 -8.99
CA ARG A 65 -4.14 -2.40 -9.09
C ARG A 65 -3.83 -0.91 -9.00
N THR A 66 -4.24 -0.16 -10.00
CA THR A 66 -4.31 1.30 -9.90
C THR A 66 -5.54 1.70 -9.10
N TRP A 67 -5.50 2.88 -8.49
CA TRP A 67 -6.70 3.44 -7.89
C TRP A 67 -7.71 3.80 -8.99
N PRO A 68 -8.95 3.28 -8.95
CA PRO A 68 -9.96 3.53 -9.98
C PRO A 68 -10.68 4.87 -9.73
N ALA A 69 -9.96 5.99 -9.67
CA ALA A 69 -10.56 7.31 -9.47
C ALA A 69 -10.75 8.02 -10.81
N ARG A 70 -11.85 8.78 -10.93
CA ARG A 70 -12.10 9.65 -12.09
C ARG A 70 -11.06 10.76 -12.17
N GLU A 71 -10.67 11.31 -11.03
CA GLU A 71 -9.69 12.40 -10.92
C GLU A 71 -8.55 12.01 -9.98
N THR A 72 -7.32 12.11 -10.49
CA THR A 72 -6.10 11.92 -9.74
C THR A 72 -5.16 13.10 -9.92
N ALA A 73 -4.55 13.58 -8.85
CA ALA A 73 -3.54 14.63 -8.90
C ALA A 73 -2.22 14.12 -8.30
N PRO A 74 -1.11 14.06 -9.07
CA PRO A 74 0.16 13.56 -8.56
C PRO A 74 0.77 14.54 -7.53
N ILE A 75 1.44 13.97 -6.53
CA ILE A 75 2.20 14.68 -5.50
C ILE A 75 3.66 14.24 -5.56
N ALA A 76 4.57 15.22 -5.57
CA ALA A 76 5.99 14.98 -5.37
C ALA A 76 6.51 15.84 -4.22
N VAL A 77 7.00 15.20 -3.17
CA VAL A 77 7.62 15.89 -2.03
C VAL A 77 9.12 15.97 -2.26
N LYS A 78 9.67 17.19 -2.27
CA LYS A 78 11.10 17.44 -2.44
C LYS A 78 11.67 18.08 -1.18
N LEU A 79 12.69 17.46 -0.61
CA LEU A 79 13.45 18.08 0.47
C LEU A 79 14.42 19.13 -0.08
N PRO A 80 14.77 20.16 0.71
CA PRO A 80 15.79 21.12 0.34
C PRO A 80 17.08 20.43 -0.10
N ARG A 81 17.69 20.91 -1.18
CA ARG A 81 18.97 20.39 -1.73
C ARG A 81 18.92 18.97 -2.34
N LYS A 82 17.74 18.33 -2.46
CA LYS A 82 17.58 17.06 -3.19
C LYS A 82 17.02 17.30 -4.59
N ARG A 83 17.72 16.82 -5.62
CA ARG A 83 17.26 16.91 -7.03
C ARG A 83 16.09 15.96 -7.31
N LYS A 84 16.09 14.76 -6.71
CA LYS A 84 14.99 13.78 -6.85
C LYS A 84 13.97 13.95 -5.72
N PRO A 85 12.68 13.63 -5.96
CA PRO A 85 11.67 13.57 -4.91
C PRO A 85 12.12 12.65 -3.77
N SER A 86 11.80 13.06 -2.54
CA SER A 86 12.00 12.27 -1.32
C SER A 86 10.79 11.41 -0.98
N ALA A 87 9.62 11.78 -1.52
CA ALA A 87 8.43 10.93 -1.57
C ALA A 87 7.60 11.30 -2.81
N VAL A 88 6.79 10.34 -3.26
CA VAL A 88 5.79 10.52 -4.31
C VAL A 88 4.46 9.97 -3.84
N GLY A 89 3.37 10.42 -4.44
CA GLY A 89 2.03 9.93 -4.19
C GLY A 89 1.02 10.61 -5.10
N TYR A 90 -0.25 10.49 -4.76
CA TYR A 90 -1.32 11.15 -5.50
C TYR A 90 -2.50 11.44 -4.56
N LEU A 91 -3.30 12.44 -4.92
CA LEU A 91 -4.63 12.66 -4.37
C LEU A 91 -5.65 12.03 -5.31
N VAL A 92 -6.70 11.48 -4.72
CA VAL A 92 -7.86 10.96 -5.44
C VAL A 92 -9.08 11.75 -5.04
N ARG A 93 -9.91 12.06 -6.03
CA ARG A 93 -11.28 12.52 -5.81
C ARG A 93 -12.23 11.53 -6.46
N ASP A 94 -13.17 11.04 -5.67
CA ASP A 94 -14.23 10.13 -6.10
C ASP A 94 -15.56 10.89 -6.10
N GLU A 95 -16.50 10.45 -6.94
CA GLU A 95 -17.85 11.01 -6.99
C GLU A 95 -18.72 10.50 -5.85
N THR A 96 -18.42 9.30 -5.38
CA THR A 96 -19.09 8.69 -4.24
C THR A 96 -18.18 8.74 -3.01
N PRO A 97 -18.74 8.87 -1.79
CA PRO A 97 -17.94 8.78 -0.59
C PRO A 97 -17.16 7.46 -0.56
N LEU A 98 -15.83 7.57 -0.45
CA LEU A 98 -14.96 6.41 -0.30
C LEU A 98 -15.37 5.60 0.94
N ALA A 99 -15.04 4.31 1.01
CA ALA A 99 -15.16 3.57 2.27
C ALA A 99 -14.31 4.26 3.36
N GLU A 100 -14.72 4.16 4.63
CA GLU A 100 -14.07 4.88 5.74
C GLU A 100 -12.57 4.58 5.83
N GLU A 101 -12.18 3.32 5.58
CA GLU A 101 -10.78 2.86 5.59
C GLU A 101 -9.97 3.39 4.40
N ARG A 102 -10.61 4.11 3.47
CA ARG A 102 -9.99 4.72 2.28
C ARG A 102 -9.97 6.24 2.35
N ARG A 103 -10.60 6.85 3.35
CA ARG A 103 -10.63 8.30 3.55
C ARG A 103 -9.35 8.77 4.25
N GLY A 104 -8.98 10.03 4.01
CA GLY A 104 -7.82 10.66 4.63
C GLY A 104 -6.51 10.44 3.92
N ILE A 105 -5.42 10.63 4.66
CA ILE A 105 -4.06 10.57 4.12
C ILE A 105 -3.40 9.28 4.58
N ALA A 106 -2.85 8.54 3.62
CA ALA A 106 -1.98 7.41 3.90
C ALA A 106 -0.51 7.79 3.68
N ILE A 107 0.36 7.37 4.60
CA ILE A 107 1.81 7.44 4.43
C ILE A 107 2.36 6.02 4.42
N SER A 108 3.26 5.76 3.47
CA SER A 108 3.99 4.51 3.40
C SER A 108 5.49 4.73 3.52
N THR A 109 6.17 3.70 4.04
CA THR A 109 7.63 3.61 4.06
C THR A 109 8.01 2.30 3.39
N PHE A 110 8.84 2.37 2.34
CA PHE A 110 9.21 1.22 1.49
C PHE A 110 8.00 0.39 1.01
N GLY A 111 6.89 1.07 0.76
CA GLY A 111 5.66 0.47 0.27
C GLY A 111 4.79 -0.23 1.33
N LYS A 112 5.15 -0.21 2.61
CA LYS A 112 4.22 -0.54 3.71
C LYS A 112 3.55 0.73 4.21
N VAL A 113 2.22 0.76 4.22
CA VAL A 113 1.43 1.83 4.83
C VAL A 113 1.61 1.77 6.35
N ILE A 114 2.08 2.86 6.94
CA ILE A 114 2.37 2.98 8.38
C ILE A 114 1.38 3.88 9.12
N LYS A 115 0.71 4.78 8.40
CA LYS A 115 -0.34 5.67 8.90
C LYS A 115 -1.41 5.85 7.83
N ARG A 116 -2.67 5.98 8.25
CA ARG A 116 -3.84 6.13 7.38
C ARG A 116 -4.95 6.83 8.15
N GLY A 117 -5.83 7.54 7.43
CA GLY A 117 -6.98 8.23 8.01
C GLY A 117 -6.69 9.70 8.33
N TRP A 118 -7.66 10.36 8.93
CA TRP A 118 -7.55 11.76 9.36
C TRP A 118 -7.06 11.90 10.81
N ASP A 119 -7.33 10.91 11.66
CA ASP A 119 -7.08 10.98 13.10
C ASP A 119 -5.62 11.24 13.44
N TRP A 120 -4.68 10.63 12.72
CA TRP A 120 -3.25 10.81 12.98
C TRP A 120 -2.72 12.20 12.60
N LEU A 121 -3.53 12.99 11.88
CA LEU A 121 -3.26 14.39 11.55
C LEU A 121 -3.95 15.36 12.52
N GLY A 122 -4.83 14.87 13.40
CA GLY A 122 -5.66 15.73 14.26
C GLY A 122 -6.67 16.56 13.47
N VAL A 123 -7.08 16.10 12.29
CA VAL A 123 -8.06 16.76 11.42
C VAL A 123 -9.36 15.98 11.47
N THR A 124 -10.49 16.68 11.56
CA THR A 124 -11.81 16.10 11.35
C THR A 124 -12.41 16.74 10.11
N PRO A 125 -12.70 15.98 9.04
CA PRO A 125 -13.30 16.55 7.84
C PRO A 125 -14.73 17.03 8.11
N ASP A 126 -15.08 18.22 7.58
CA ASP A 126 -16.41 18.83 7.78
C ASP A 126 -17.54 18.03 7.10
N ALA A 127 -17.22 17.21 6.10
CA ALA A 127 -18.15 16.33 5.41
C ALA A 127 -17.56 14.91 5.32
N PRO A 128 -18.30 13.85 5.70
CA PRO A 128 -17.85 12.48 5.62
C PRO A 128 -17.64 12.01 4.18
#